data_AF-A0A3D4R4G5-F1
#
_entry.id   AF-A0A3D4R4G5-F1
#
_cell.length_a   1.000
_cell.length_b   1.000
_cell.length_c   1.000
_cell.angle_alpha   90.00
_cell.angle_beta   90.00
_cell.angle_gamma   90.00
#
_symmetry.space_group_name_H-M   'P 1'
#
loop_
_entity.id
_entity.type
_entity.pdbx_description
1 polymer ?
#
loop_
_entity_poly.entity_id
_entity_poly.type
_entity_poly.pdbx_seq_one_letter_code
_entity_poly.pdbx_strand_id
1 'polypeptide(L)'
;MMTSDLNASETGNLKQKASGQDGFPGDLVLEIGRFFLGAPYQTGTLEMPGREKLVVNLHAFDCTTFVETVLALARCAAAGNLSPLPFRKNLKQLRYRRGNIDGYASRLHYFTDWLADNQKKKELKDVSRDLGGRPHRKKINFMTTHRDLYAGLKNEIQL
;
A
#
# COMPACT_ATOMS: atom_id res chain seq x y z
N MET A 1 27.43 -25.84 -25.57
CA MET A 1 27.92 -25.96 -24.18
C MET A 1 28.34 -24.59 -23.71
N MET A 2 27.59 -24.00 -22.79
CA MET A 2 28.03 -23.04 -21.77
C MET A 2 26.78 -22.65 -20.97
N THR A 3 26.46 -23.48 -19.99
CA THR A 3 25.56 -23.15 -18.90
C THR A 3 26.35 -22.23 -17.96
N SER A 4 25.92 -20.97 -17.81
CA SER A 4 26.45 -20.10 -16.76
C SER A 4 25.58 -20.30 -15.52
N ASP A 5 26.11 -21.11 -14.60
CA ASP A 5 25.53 -21.38 -13.30
C ASP A 5 25.43 -20.09 -12.47
N LEU A 6 24.20 -19.65 -12.20
CA LEU A 6 23.91 -18.72 -11.12
C LEU A 6 24.12 -19.50 -9.81
N ASN A 7 25.27 -19.25 -9.17
CA ASN A 7 25.66 -19.88 -7.92
C ASN A 7 24.61 -19.62 -6.82
N ALA A 8 24.15 -20.71 -6.20
CA ALA A 8 23.24 -20.70 -5.04
C ALA A 8 23.80 -19.98 -3.79
N SER A 9 25.03 -19.47 -3.83
CA SER A 9 25.64 -18.70 -2.74
C SER A 9 25.20 -17.23 -2.70
N GLU A 10 24.80 -16.64 -3.84
CA GLU A 10 24.34 -15.25 -3.88
C GLU A 10 22.92 -15.10 -3.30
N THR A 11 22.05 -16.11 -3.51
CA THR A 11 20.69 -16.14 -2.96
C THR A 11 20.67 -16.40 -1.44
N GLY A 12 21.70 -17.06 -0.91
CA GLY A 12 21.88 -17.26 0.54
C GLY A 12 22.21 -15.98 1.30
N ASN A 13 22.95 -15.06 0.66
CA ASN A 13 23.47 -13.86 1.31
C ASN A 13 22.40 -12.75 1.47
N LEU A 14 21.37 -12.75 0.61
CA LEU A 14 20.23 -11.83 0.73
C LEU A 14 19.31 -12.18 1.91
N LYS A 15 19.19 -13.47 2.26
CA LYS A 15 18.37 -13.93 3.40
C LYS A 15 19.00 -13.59 4.75
N GLN A 16 20.33 -13.50 4.82
CA GLN A 16 21.05 -13.37 6.09
C GLN A 16 21.22 -11.92 6.58
N LYS A 17 21.06 -10.92 5.69
CA LYS A 17 21.10 -9.49 6.07
C LYS A 17 19.77 -8.92 6.61
N ALA A 18 18.69 -9.69 6.55
CA ALA A 18 17.35 -9.25 6.98
C ALA A 18 17.03 -9.56 8.45
N SER A 19 17.91 -10.26 9.18
CA SER A 19 17.60 -10.78 10.53
C SER A 19 17.64 -9.74 11.66
N GLY A 20 17.43 -8.47 11.34
CA GLY A 20 17.36 -7.37 12.32
C GLY A 20 16.40 -6.25 11.93
N GLN A 21 15.60 -6.41 10.88
CA GLN A 21 14.59 -5.42 10.49
C GLN A 21 13.21 -6.08 10.47
N ASP A 22 12.29 -5.56 11.29
CA ASP A 22 10.87 -5.91 11.25
C ASP A 22 10.25 -5.41 9.92
N GLY A 23 10.50 -6.11 8.82
CA GLY A 23 10.07 -5.71 7.47
C GLY A 23 10.48 -6.71 6.39
N PHE A 24 9.87 -6.61 5.21
CA PHE A 24 10.32 -7.34 4.02
C PHE A 24 11.48 -6.60 3.34
N PRO A 25 12.37 -7.30 2.61
CA PRO A 25 13.51 -6.68 1.94
C PRO A 25 13.09 -5.53 1.01
N GLY A 26 13.76 -4.38 1.11
CA GLY A 26 13.51 -3.21 0.26
C GLY A 26 13.70 -3.50 -1.24
N ASP A 27 14.58 -4.45 -1.58
CA ASP A 27 14.81 -4.87 -2.96
C ASP A 27 13.55 -5.45 -3.62
N LEU A 28 12.69 -6.15 -2.87
CA LEU A 28 11.41 -6.65 -3.38
C LEU A 28 10.47 -5.49 -3.76
N VAL A 29 10.47 -4.41 -2.99
CA VAL A 29 9.68 -3.20 -3.31
C VAL A 29 10.15 -2.59 -4.61
N LEU A 30 11.47 -2.50 -4.79
CA LEU A 30 12.06 -1.93 -6.00
C LEU A 30 11.77 -2.79 -7.22
N GLU A 31 11.91 -4.11 -7.12
CA GLU A 31 11.65 -5.04 -8.22
C GLU A 31 10.17 -5.01 -8.63
N ILE A 32 9.25 -5.12 -7.67
CA ILE A 32 7.80 -5.09 -7.93
C ILE A 32 7.38 -3.70 -8.42
N GLY A 33 7.94 -2.62 -7.87
CA GLY A 33 7.67 -1.26 -8.36
C GLY A 33 8.11 -1.09 -9.81
N ARG A 34 9.26 -1.65 -10.19
CA ARG A 34 9.77 -1.63 -11.58
C ARG A 34 8.93 -2.45 -12.54
N PHE A 35 8.33 -3.56 -12.08
CA PHE A 35 7.44 -4.39 -12.89
C PHE A 35 6.27 -3.59 -13.48
N PHE A 36 5.76 -2.59 -12.76
CA PHE A 36 4.66 -1.74 -13.21
C PHE A 36 5.12 -0.47 -13.96
N LEU A 37 6.39 -0.34 -14.34
CA LEU A 37 6.83 0.75 -15.20
C LEU A 37 6.08 0.70 -16.54
N GLY A 38 5.54 1.84 -16.96
CA GLY A 38 4.69 1.96 -18.15
C GLY A 38 3.22 1.64 -17.92
N ALA A 39 2.82 1.21 -16.71
CA ALA A 39 1.40 1.08 -16.37
C ALA A 39 0.69 2.45 -16.46
N PRO A 40 -0.50 2.53 -17.07
CA PRO A 40 -1.26 3.77 -17.17
C PRO A 40 -1.53 4.43 -15.83
N TYR A 41 -1.46 5.77 -15.83
CA TYR A 41 -1.95 6.58 -14.73
C TYR A 41 -3.47 6.74 -14.84
N GLN A 42 -4.22 6.36 -13.80
CA GLN A 42 -5.67 6.50 -13.79
C GLN A 42 -6.18 6.86 -12.38
N THR A 43 -6.85 8.01 -12.27
CA THR A 43 -7.49 8.46 -11.03
C THR A 43 -8.85 7.80 -10.82
N GLY A 44 -9.28 7.68 -9.57
CA GLY A 44 -10.66 7.28 -9.25
C GLY A 44 -10.95 5.80 -9.51
N THR A 45 -9.92 4.96 -9.66
CA THR A 45 -10.05 3.51 -9.90
C THR A 45 -10.75 2.75 -8.76
N LEU A 46 -10.83 3.37 -7.58
CA LEU A 46 -11.52 2.81 -6.41
C LEU A 46 -12.98 3.29 -6.27
N GLU A 47 -13.42 4.24 -7.10
CA GLU A 47 -14.74 4.88 -6.97
C GLU A 47 -15.81 4.06 -7.71
N MET A 48 -16.27 2.98 -7.06
CA MET A 48 -17.28 2.08 -7.61
C MET A 48 -18.69 2.40 -7.07
N PRO A 49 -19.76 2.15 -7.86
CA PRO A 49 -21.12 2.23 -7.35
C PRO A 49 -21.41 1.25 -6.21
N GLY A 50 -22.33 1.65 -5.31
CA GLY A 50 -22.74 0.85 -4.15
C GLY A 50 -21.72 0.88 -3.01
N ARG A 51 -21.99 0.15 -1.92
CA ARG A 51 -21.19 0.20 -0.67
C ARG A 51 -19.69 -0.02 -0.93
N GLU A 52 -18.87 0.70 -0.17
CA GLU A 52 -17.40 0.55 -0.15
C GLU A 52 -17.00 -0.93 -0.03
N LYS A 53 -16.07 -1.34 -0.89
CA LYS A 53 -15.57 -2.71 -0.98
C LYS A 53 -14.12 -2.68 -1.45
N LEU A 54 -13.37 -3.75 -1.16
CA LEU A 54 -12.00 -3.87 -1.63
C LEU A 54 -11.98 -4.02 -3.15
N VAL A 55 -11.58 -2.96 -3.85
CA VAL A 55 -11.31 -2.97 -5.29
C VAL A 55 -9.84 -3.32 -5.54
N VAL A 56 -9.61 -4.29 -6.42
CA VAL A 56 -8.27 -4.67 -6.89
C VAL A 56 -8.17 -4.29 -8.36
N ASN A 57 -7.20 -3.43 -8.68
CA ASN A 57 -6.82 -3.10 -10.06
C ASN A 57 -5.30 -3.21 -10.16
N LEU A 58 -4.81 -4.02 -11.12
CA LEU A 58 -3.39 -4.21 -11.40
C LEU A 58 -2.99 -3.67 -12.79
N HIS A 59 -3.93 -3.04 -13.51
CA HIS A 59 -3.73 -2.57 -14.89
C HIS A 59 -3.44 -1.07 -14.97
N ALA A 60 -3.92 -0.28 -14.01
CA ALA A 60 -3.71 1.16 -13.97
C ALA A 60 -3.75 1.65 -12.52
N PHE A 61 -2.98 2.69 -12.22
CA PHE A 61 -2.79 3.18 -10.87
C PHE A 61 -2.82 4.70 -10.80
N ASP A 62 -3.22 5.22 -9.64
CA ASP A 62 -2.78 6.52 -9.18
C ASP A 62 -1.57 6.38 -8.24
N CYS A 63 -1.07 7.49 -7.70
CA CYS A 63 0.09 7.47 -6.81
C CYS A 63 -0.11 6.62 -5.55
N THR A 64 -1.33 6.54 -5.01
CA THR A 64 -1.61 5.84 -3.74
C THR A 64 -1.81 4.35 -3.99
N THR A 65 -2.67 4.01 -4.94
CA THR A 65 -2.98 2.63 -5.32
C THR A 65 -1.77 1.87 -5.85
N PHE A 66 -0.83 2.56 -6.50
CA PHE A 66 0.47 2.01 -6.86
C PHE A 66 1.26 1.57 -5.61
N VAL A 67 1.48 2.48 -4.66
CA VAL A 67 2.24 2.20 -3.43
C VAL A 67 1.59 1.07 -2.63
N GLU A 68 0.28 1.11 -2.44
CA GLU A 68 -0.45 0.06 -1.72
C GLU A 68 -0.32 -1.32 -2.38
N THR A 69 -0.42 -1.37 -3.72
CA THR A 69 -0.28 -2.61 -4.48
C THR A 69 1.12 -3.18 -4.36
N VAL A 70 2.15 -2.34 -4.55
CA VAL A 70 3.56 -2.75 -4.45
C VAL A 70 3.88 -3.29 -3.07
N LEU A 71 3.46 -2.60 -2.00
CA LEU A 71 3.70 -3.05 -0.63
C LEU A 71 2.95 -4.35 -0.31
N ALA A 72 1.70 -4.49 -0.76
CA ALA A 72 0.92 -5.70 -0.56
C ALA A 72 1.55 -6.92 -1.26
N LEU A 73 2.05 -6.75 -2.49
CA LEU A 73 2.75 -7.79 -3.24
C LEU A 73 4.12 -8.11 -2.63
N ALA A 74 4.87 -7.11 -2.18
CA ALA A 74 6.18 -7.32 -1.54
C ALA A 74 6.05 -8.17 -0.27
N ARG A 75 4.99 -7.95 0.52
CA ARG A 75 4.65 -8.82 1.67
C ARG A 75 4.34 -10.25 1.25
N CYS A 76 3.57 -10.44 0.17
CA CYS A 76 3.27 -11.76 -0.37
C CYS A 76 4.53 -12.49 -0.84
N ALA A 77 5.41 -11.79 -1.57
CA ALA A 77 6.68 -12.32 -2.06
C ALA A 77 7.61 -12.72 -0.91
N ALA A 78 7.76 -11.86 0.11
CA ALA A 78 8.56 -12.15 1.29
C ALA A 78 8.04 -13.36 2.10
N ALA A 79 6.71 -13.56 2.11
CA ALA A 79 6.08 -14.72 2.73
C ALA A 79 6.09 -15.98 1.83
N GLY A 80 6.63 -15.91 0.61
CA GLY A 80 6.63 -17.01 -0.35
C GLY A 80 5.23 -17.41 -0.84
N ASN A 81 4.24 -16.51 -0.77
CA ASN A 81 2.85 -16.81 -1.12
C ASN A 81 2.20 -15.64 -1.88
N LEU A 82 2.23 -15.73 -3.21
CA LEU A 82 1.66 -14.76 -4.16
C LEU A 82 0.20 -15.06 -4.54
N SER A 83 -0.52 -15.90 -3.78
CA SER A 83 -1.91 -16.18 -4.11
C SER A 83 -2.83 -14.98 -3.88
N PRO A 84 -4.02 -14.93 -4.53
CA PRO A 84 -4.93 -13.78 -4.41
C PRO A 84 -5.39 -13.48 -2.98
N LEU A 85 -5.50 -14.49 -2.11
CA LEU A 85 -6.03 -14.33 -0.75
C LEU A 85 -5.08 -13.51 0.17
N PRO A 86 -3.79 -13.87 0.34
CA PRO A 86 -2.80 -13.03 1.01
C PRO A 86 -2.70 -11.62 0.43
N PHE A 87 -2.70 -11.49 -0.90
CA PHE A 87 -2.60 -10.17 -1.53
C PHE A 87 -3.78 -9.27 -1.14
N ARG A 88 -5.01 -9.79 -1.26
CA ARG A 88 -6.23 -9.06 -0.85
C ARG A 88 -6.22 -8.73 0.64
N LYS A 89 -5.72 -9.64 1.48
CA LYS A 89 -5.57 -9.41 2.92
C LYS A 89 -4.63 -8.24 3.18
N ASN A 90 -3.42 -8.26 2.60
CA ASN A 90 -2.42 -7.22 2.78
C ASN A 90 -2.89 -5.87 2.23
N LEU A 91 -3.51 -5.87 1.05
CA LEU A 91 -4.06 -4.65 0.44
C LEU A 91 -5.16 -4.04 1.32
N LYS A 92 -6.06 -4.88 1.86
CA LYS A 92 -7.09 -4.43 2.80
C LYS A 92 -6.48 -3.86 4.07
N GLN A 93 -5.45 -4.50 4.61
CA GLN A 93 -4.74 -3.99 5.77
C GLN A 93 -4.16 -2.61 5.48
N LEU A 94 -3.51 -2.39 4.34
CA LEU A 94 -2.93 -1.08 4.02
C LEU A 94 -3.97 0.02 3.83
N ARG A 95 -5.04 -0.26 3.08
CA ARG A 95 -5.99 0.74 2.57
C ARG A 95 -7.03 1.20 3.56
N TYR A 96 -7.42 0.34 4.49
CA TYR A 96 -8.54 0.61 5.40
C TYR A 96 -8.09 0.77 6.84
N ARG A 97 -8.78 1.65 7.57
CA ARG A 97 -8.52 1.93 8.98
C ARG A 97 -8.67 0.64 9.79
N ARG A 98 -7.63 0.27 10.54
CA ARG A 98 -7.56 -1.01 11.29
C ARG A 98 -7.79 -2.26 10.39
N GLY A 99 -7.67 -2.13 9.08
CA GLY A 99 -7.95 -3.20 8.11
C GLY A 99 -9.44 -3.57 7.96
N ASN A 100 -10.35 -2.71 8.41
CA ASN A 100 -11.79 -2.97 8.40
C ASN A 100 -12.50 -2.07 7.37
N ILE A 101 -13.31 -2.70 6.52
CA ILE A 101 -14.14 -1.98 5.56
C ILE A 101 -15.47 -1.68 6.24
N ASP A 102 -15.73 -0.40 6.48
CA ASP A 102 -16.90 0.12 7.18
C ASP A 102 -17.29 1.47 6.54
N GLY A 103 -17.84 1.39 5.33
CA GLY A 103 -18.18 2.56 4.52
C GLY A 103 -16.97 3.31 3.94
N TYR A 104 -17.25 4.33 3.14
CA TYR A 104 -16.26 5.14 2.42
C TYR A 104 -15.26 5.80 3.38
N ALA A 105 -15.73 6.24 4.56
CA ALA A 105 -14.88 6.89 5.55
C ALA A 105 -13.87 5.94 6.22
N SER A 106 -14.04 4.61 6.11
CA SER A 106 -13.05 3.64 6.59
C SER A 106 -11.80 3.56 5.71
N ARG A 107 -11.89 3.97 4.43
CA ARG A 107 -10.73 4.09 3.55
C ARG A 107 -9.84 5.26 3.99
N LEU A 108 -8.54 5.05 4.02
CA LEU A 108 -7.56 6.01 4.51
C LEU A 108 -7.23 7.06 3.44
N HIS A 109 -8.13 8.03 3.23
CA HIS A 109 -8.02 9.03 2.15
C HIS A 109 -6.94 10.08 2.35
N TYR A 110 -6.65 10.46 3.59
CA TYR A 110 -5.55 11.39 3.89
C TYR A 110 -4.27 10.61 4.11
N PHE A 111 -3.23 10.89 3.33
CA PHE A 111 -1.95 10.18 3.41
C PHE A 111 -1.33 10.21 4.82
N THR A 112 -1.52 11.29 5.58
CA THR A 112 -1.08 11.38 6.98
C THR A 112 -1.82 10.41 7.91
N ASP A 113 -3.12 10.18 7.66
CA ASP A 113 -3.91 9.19 8.40
C ASP A 113 -3.53 7.77 7.94
N TRP A 114 -3.32 7.58 6.62
CA TRP A 114 -2.80 6.34 6.07
C TRP A 114 -1.47 5.93 6.71
N LEU A 115 -0.51 6.85 6.81
CA LEU A 115 0.78 6.61 7.45
C LEU A 115 0.62 6.29 8.95
N ALA A 116 -0.19 7.07 9.68
CA ALA A 116 -0.39 6.90 11.11
C ALA A 116 -1.08 5.57 11.45
N ASP A 117 -2.11 5.18 10.71
CA ASP A 117 -2.82 3.91 10.92
C ASP A 117 -1.94 2.72 10.52
N ASN A 118 -1.22 2.79 9.40
CA ASN A 118 -0.29 1.74 8.99
C ASN A 118 0.89 1.58 9.96
N GLN A 119 1.39 2.66 10.55
CA GLN A 119 2.37 2.55 11.64
C GLN A 119 1.79 1.85 12.87
N LYS A 120 0.55 2.19 13.29
CA LYS A 120 -0.11 1.51 14.42
C LYS A 120 -0.35 0.03 14.16
N LYS A 121 -0.68 -0.34 12.91
CA LYS A 121 -0.83 -1.74 12.47
C LYS A 121 0.52 -2.47 12.30
N LYS A 122 1.65 -1.78 12.49
CA LYS A 122 3.01 -2.29 12.22
C LYS A 122 3.22 -2.70 10.76
N GLU A 123 2.47 -2.06 9.85
CA GLU A 123 2.63 -2.22 8.42
C GLU A 123 3.79 -1.38 7.88
N LEU A 124 4.12 -0.28 8.56
CA LEU A 124 5.17 0.67 8.19
C LEU A 124 5.85 1.24 9.42
N LYS A 125 7.05 1.80 9.24
CA LYS A 125 7.72 2.65 10.22
C LYS A 125 7.88 4.05 9.63
N ASP A 126 7.43 5.07 10.35
CA ASP A 126 7.72 6.46 10.02
C ASP A 126 9.17 6.79 10.41
N VAL A 127 10.04 6.94 9.41
CA VAL A 127 11.45 7.28 9.58
C VAL A 127 11.73 8.78 9.55
N SER A 128 10.70 9.62 9.38
CA SER A 128 10.87 11.06 9.17
C SER A 128 11.63 11.73 10.30
N ARG A 129 11.33 11.34 11.56
CA ARG A 129 12.02 11.90 12.75
C ARG A 129 13.47 11.43 12.84
N ASP A 130 13.72 10.17 12.51
CA ASP A 130 15.07 9.59 12.49
C ASP A 130 15.96 10.31 11.46
N LEU A 131 15.36 10.89 10.41
CA LEU A 131 16.01 11.68 9.37
C LEU A 131 16.03 13.20 9.64
N GLY A 132 15.74 13.64 10.88
CA GLY A 132 15.76 15.06 11.26
C GLY A 132 14.51 15.86 10.86
N GLY A 133 13.44 15.18 10.45
CA GLY A 133 12.15 15.79 10.13
C GLY A 133 11.52 16.49 11.32
N ARG A 134 10.92 17.66 11.08
CA ARG A 134 10.27 18.47 12.11
C ARG A 134 8.75 18.33 12.03
N PRO A 135 8.04 18.22 13.17
CA PRO A 135 6.59 18.15 13.17
C PRO A 135 5.97 19.39 12.51
N HIS A 136 5.04 19.17 11.59
CA HIS A 136 4.22 20.22 11.00
C HIS A 136 2.76 19.96 11.32
N ARG A 137 2.10 20.91 11.99
CA ARG A 137 0.68 20.81 12.33
C ARG A 137 -0.15 21.50 11.25
N LYS A 138 -1.00 20.73 10.58
CA LYS A 138 -1.95 21.22 9.58
C LYS A 138 -3.36 20.81 9.99
N LYS A 139 -4.32 21.72 9.84
CA LYS A 139 -5.74 21.38 9.95
C LYS A 139 -6.13 20.55 8.74
N ILE A 140 -6.61 19.33 8.96
CA ILE A 140 -7.03 18.40 7.91
C ILE A 140 -8.56 18.44 7.81
N ASN A 141 -9.09 19.18 6.85
CA ASN A 141 -10.53 19.35 6.65
C ASN A 141 -10.94 19.49 5.17
N PHE A 142 -10.05 19.24 4.22
CA PHE A 142 -10.33 19.52 2.80
C PHE A 142 -11.55 18.76 2.27
N MET A 143 -11.62 17.44 2.46
CA MET A 143 -12.75 16.63 2.02
C MET A 143 -14.05 16.99 2.74
N THR A 144 -13.98 17.35 4.03
CA THR A 144 -15.18 17.70 4.82
C THR A 144 -15.71 19.09 4.49
N THR A 145 -14.86 20.03 4.05
CA THR A 145 -15.30 21.34 3.55
C THR A 145 -15.64 21.35 2.06
N HIS A 146 -15.30 20.30 1.31
CA HIS A 146 -15.58 20.17 -0.13
C HIS A 146 -16.23 18.83 -0.46
N ARG A 147 -17.26 18.44 0.32
CA ARG A 147 -17.94 17.14 0.16
C ARG A 147 -18.47 16.90 -1.25
N ASP A 148 -18.84 17.98 -1.95
CA ASP A 148 -19.38 17.90 -3.30
C ASP A 148 -18.39 17.43 -4.37
N LEU A 149 -17.09 17.39 -4.06
CA LEU A 149 -16.08 16.85 -4.96
C LEU A 149 -15.99 15.31 -4.89
N TYR A 150 -16.63 14.67 -3.90
CA TYR A 150 -16.45 13.25 -3.61
C TYR A 150 -17.78 12.51 -3.60
N ALA A 151 -18.01 11.64 -4.59
CA ALA A 151 -19.23 10.85 -4.68
C ALA A 151 -19.52 10.04 -3.40
N GLY A 152 -18.47 9.48 -2.78
CA GLY A 152 -18.56 8.73 -1.53
C GLY A 152 -19.02 9.55 -0.31
N LEU A 153 -18.95 10.89 -0.37
CA LEU A 153 -19.41 11.78 0.71
C LEU A 153 -20.78 12.40 0.45
N LYS A 154 -21.34 12.21 -0.76
CA LYS A 154 -22.68 12.69 -1.15
C LYS A 154 -23.79 11.72 -0.75
N ASN A 155 -23.51 10.42 -0.73
CA ASN A 155 -24.53 9.37 -0.62
C ASN A 155 -24.52 8.70 0.75
N GLU A 156 -25.67 8.63 1.43
CA GLU A 156 -25.80 7.97 2.74
C GLU A 156 -25.51 6.46 2.71
N ILE A 157 -25.68 5.79 1.56
CA ILE A 157 -25.37 4.36 1.37
C ILE A 157 -23.87 4.07 1.60
N GLN A 158 -23.03 5.09 1.48
CA GLN A 158 -21.57 5.00 1.63
C GLN A 158 -21.08 5.33 3.04
N LEU A 159 -21.95 5.86 3.91
CA LEU A 159 -21.61 6.23 5.28
C LEU A 159 -21.70 5.03 6.23
#